data_AF-A0A923C9N4-F1
#
_entry.id   AF-A0A923C9N4-F1
#
_cell.length_a   1.000
_cell.length_b   1.000
_cell.length_c   1.000
_cell.angle_alpha   90.00
_cell.angle_beta   90.00
_cell.angle_gamma   90.00
#
_symmetry.space_group_name_H-M   'P 1'
#
loop_
_entity.id
_entity.type
_entity.pdbx_description
1 polymer ?
#
loop_
_entity_poly.entity_id
_entity_poly.type
_entity_poly.pdbx_seq_one_letter_code
_entity_poly.pdbx_strand_id
1 'polypeptide(L)'
;ATKLHPMAKVALKVLGVASAEELARIIAAVGLAQNFSAMKALATTGIQKGHMALHAQNVALMAGALGDEVDRVAQALVASGTVRIDVAEAQLARLRAG
;
A
#
# COMPACT_ATOMS: atom_id res chain seq x y z
N ALA A 1 20.89 0.78 -30.67
CA ALA A 1 20.82 1.35 -29.30
C ALA A 1 21.76 0.65 -28.32
N THR A 2 21.61 -0.66 -28.05
CA THR A 2 22.39 -1.41 -27.03
C THR A 2 23.92 -1.40 -27.22
N LYS A 3 24.40 -1.35 -28.48
CA LYS A 3 25.84 -1.25 -28.83
C LYS A 3 26.36 0.18 -29.01
N LEU A 4 25.50 1.20 -28.96
CA LEU A 4 25.89 2.60 -29.19
C LEU A 4 25.77 3.43 -27.92
N HIS A 5 24.72 3.19 -27.14
CA HIS A 5 24.46 3.92 -25.91
C HIS A 5 25.42 3.46 -24.79
N PRO A 6 26.26 4.35 -24.21
CA PRO A 6 27.25 3.98 -23.21
C PRO A 6 26.63 3.27 -21.99
N MET A 7 25.50 3.77 -21.47
CA MET A 7 24.83 3.14 -20.33
C MET A 7 24.31 1.73 -20.63
N ALA A 8 23.86 1.46 -21.86
CA ALA A 8 23.36 0.13 -22.22
C ALA A 8 24.52 -0.89 -22.29
N LYS A 9 25.71 -0.47 -22.74
CA LYS A 9 26.91 -1.31 -22.70
C LYS A 9 27.32 -1.64 -21.26
N VAL A 10 27.30 -0.64 -20.37
CA VAL A 10 27.64 -0.83 -18.95
C VAL A 10 26.64 -1.80 -18.32
N ALA A 11 25.34 -1.62 -18.54
CA ALA A 11 24.31 -2.51 -18.02
C ALA A 11 24.51 -3.98 -18.48
N LEU A 12 24.77 -4.20 -19.78
CA LEU A 12 25.06 -5.54 -20.29
C LEU A 12 26.35 -6.15 -19.71
N LYS A 13 27.38 -5.32 -19.49
CA LYS A 13 28.64 -5.75 -18.86
C LYS A 13 28.43 -6.15 -17.39
N VAL A 14 27.62 -5.40 -16.64
CA VAL A 14 27.25 -5.73 -15.26
C VAL A 14 26.43 -7.02 -15.20
N LEU A 15 25.50 -7.21 -16.15
CA LEU A 15 24.70 -8.43 -16.23
C LEU A 15 25.50 -9.66 -16.67
N GLY A 16 26.65 -9.49 -17.33
CA GLY A 16 27.54 -10.59 -17.73
C GLY A 16 26.95 -11.52 -18.81
N VAL A 17 25.91 -11.10 -19.51
CA VAL A 17 25.19 -11.94 -20.50
C VAL A 17 26.00 -12.16 -21.77
N ALA A 18 26.04 -13.41 -22.23
CA ALA A 18 26.76 -13.80 -23.44
C ALA A 18 25.87 -13.81 -24.69
N SER A 19 24.55 -13.89 -24.53
CA SER A 19 23.60 -13.94 -25.65
C SER A 19 22.32 -13.14 -25.40
N ALA A 20 21.62 -12.80 -26.49
CA ALA A 20 20.30 -12.17 -26.42
C ALA A 20 19.26 -13.07 -25.75
N GLU A 21 19.40 -14.40 -25.90
CA GLU A 21 18.52 -15.37 -25.27
C GLU A 21 18.69 -15.39 -23.75
N GLU A 22 19.93 -15.30 -23.27
CA GLU A 22 20.21 -15.20 -21.84
C GLU A 22 19.63 -13.92 -21.24
N LEU A 23 19.81 -12.79 -21.94
CA LEU A 23 19.19 -11.53 -21.55
C LEU A 23 17.66 -11.65 -21.51
N ALA A 24 17.02 -12.29 -22.49
CA ALA A 24 15.58 -12.48 -22.53
C ALA A 24 15.07 -13.31 -21.34
N ARG A 25 15.79 -14.37 -20.95
CA ARG A 25 15.44 -15.18 -19.76
C ARG A 25 15.56 -14.39 -18.47
N ILE A 26 16.60 -13.57 -18.32
CA ILE A 26 16.75 -12.69 -17.15
C ILE A 26 15.57 -11.70 -17.08
N ILE A 27 15.23 -11.06 -18.20
CA ILE A 27 14.11 -10.12 -18.25
C ILE A 27 12.79 -10.81 -17.87
N ALA A 28 12.54 -12.01 -18.41
CA ALA A 28 11.34 -12.79 -18.06
C ALA A 28 11.30 -13.14 -16.57
N ALA A 29 12.42 -13.57 -15.99
CA ALA A 29 12.52 -13.88 -14.56
C ALA A 29 12.29 -12.64 -13.68
N VAL A 30 12.86 -11.49 -14.04
CA VAL A 30 12.62 -10.21 -13.35
C VAL A 30 11.15 -9.82 -13.45
N GLY A 31 10.53 -9.96 -14.62
CA GLY A 31 9.10 -9.70 -14.80
C GLY A 31 8.22 -10.58 -13.91
N LEU A 32 8.56 -11.87 -13.78
CA LEU A 32 7.86 -12.79 -12.89
C LEU A 32 8.05 -12.41 -11.42
N ALA A 33 9.27 -12.08 -11.00
CA ALA A 33 9.56 -11.62 -9.64
C ALA A 33 8.81 -10.33 -9.29
N GLN A 34 8.69 -9.41 -10.26
CA GLN A 34 7.93 -8.17 -10.12
C GLN A 34 6.42 -8.45 -10.00
N ASN A 35 5.87 -9.33 -10.84
CA ASN A 35 4.47 -9.76 -10.75
C ASN A 35 4.17 -10.40 -9.38
N PHE A 36 5.01 -11.34 -8.95
CA PHE A 36 4.90 -11.99 -7.65
C PHE A 36 4.93 -10.98 -6.50
N SER A 37 5.86 -10.03 -6.52
CA SER A 37 5.98 -9.00 -5.49
C SER A 37 4.75 -8.09 -5.45
N ALA A 38 4.21 -7.72 -6.61
CA ALA A 38 2.98 -6.92 -6.71
C ALA A 38 1.76 -7.69 -6.15
N MET A 39 1.58 -8.96 -6.53
CA MET A 39 0.51 -9.79 -5.98
C MET A 39 0.66 -10.00 -4.47
N LYS A 40 1.89 -10.25 -3.99
CA LYS A 40 2.19 -10.35 -2.56
C LYS A 40 1.85 -9.06 -1.82
N ALA A 41 2.19 -7.90 -2.38
CA ALA A 41 1.85 -6.62 -1.80
C ALA A 41 0.32 -6.44 -1.67
N LEU A 42 -0.44 -6.80 -2.71
CA LEU A 42 -1.91 -6.73 -2.70
C LEU A 42 -2.56 -7.75 -1.75
N ALA A 43 -1.99 -8.95 -1.65
CA ALA A 43 -2.52 -10.05 -0.83
C ALA A 43 -2.09 -9.99 0.64
N THR A 44 -1.07 -9.21 0.99
CA THR A 44 -0.60 -9.10 2.37
C THR A 44 -1.34 -8.02 3.13
N THR A 45 -1.52 -8.27 4.44
CA THR A 45 -2.31 -7.39 5.30
C THR A 45 -1.69 -6.02 5.53
N GLY A 46 -0.40 -5.81 5.22
CA GLY A 46 0.29 -4.54 5.51
C GLY A 46 -0.36 -3.35 4.81
N ILE A 47 -0.56 -3.46 3.49
CA ILE A 47 -1.20 -2.41 2.69
C ILE A 47 -2.67 -2.25 3.10
N GLN A 48 -3.38 -3.37 3.28
CA GLN A 48 -4.79 -3.35 3.67
C GLN A 48 -5.00 -2.72 5.07
N LYS A 49 -4.15 -3.04 6.05
CA LYS A 49 -4.20 -2.44 7.40
C LYS A 49 -3.94 -0.94 7.35
N GLY A 50 -2.96 -0.48 6.56
CA GLY A 50 -2.71 0.94 6.36
C GLY A 50 -3.91 1.66 5.74
N HIS A 51 -4.50 1.07 4.69
CA HIS A 51 -5.70 1.62 4.05
C HIS A 51 -6.91 1.66 4.98
N MET A 52 -7.13 0.61 5.78
CA MET A 52 -8.22 0.54 6.76
C MET A 52 -8.04 1.57 7.90
N ALA A 53 -6.81 1.81 8.35
CA ALA A 53 -6.53 2.85 9.35
C ALA A 53 -6.86 4.25 8.83
N LEU A 54 -6.43 4.59 7.61
CA LEU A 54 -6.79 5.84 6.95
C LEU A 54 -8.31 5.94 6.72
N HIS A 55 -8.93 4.84 6.30
CA HIS A 55 -10.37 4.78 6.08
C HIS A 55 -11.16 5.06 7.37
N ALA A 56 -10.74 4.50 8.51
CA ALA A 56 -11.36 4.78 9.80
C ALA A 56 -11.22 6.26 10.22
N GLN A 57 -10.05 6.87 9.99
CA GLN A 57 -9.86 8.32 10.21
C GLN A 57 -10.77 9.16 9.32
N ASN A 58 -10.90 8.81 8.04
CA ASN A 58 -11.78 9.51 7.11
C ASN A 58 -13.25 9.40 7.54
N VAL A 59 -13.69 8.23 8.01
CA VAL A 59 -15.06 8.05 8.51
C VAL A 59 -15.28 8.85 9.80
N ALA A 60 -14.29 8.93 10.70
CA ALA A 60 -14.35 9.77 11.89
C ALA A 60 -14.46 11.27 11.53
N LEU A 61 -13.68 11.74 10.56
CA LEU A 61 -13.77 13.11 10.03
C LEU A 61 -15.13 13.41 9.41
N MET A 62 -15.68 12.48 8.61
CA MET A 62 -17.01 12.62 8.01
C MET A 62 -18.12 12.69 9.07
N ALA A 63 -17.95 12.01 10.21
CA ALA A 63 -18.87 12.11 11.35
C ALA A 63 -18.75 13.45 12.11
N GLY A 64 -17.79 14.31 11.75
CA GLY A 64 -17.58 15.62 12.36
C GLY A 64 -16.63 15.62 13.57
N ALA A 65 -15.77 14.60 13.70
CA ALA A 65 -14.69 14.60 14.68
C ALA A 65 -13.62 15.64 14.29
N LEU A 66 -13.06 16.35 15.27
CA LEU A 66 -12.03 17.38 15.05
C LEU A 66 -10.83 17.16 15.97
N GLY A 67 -9.63 17.46 15.46
CA GLY A 67 -8.38 17.33 16.22
C GLY A 67 -8.21 15.93 16.82
N ASP A 68 -7.96 15.86 18.12
CA ASP A 68 -7.72 14.62 18.87
C ASP A 68 -8.93 13.67 18.90
N GLU A 69 -10.15 14.15 18.60
CA GLU A 69 -11.33 13.30 18.49
C GLU A 69 -11.23 12.31 17.34
N VAL A 70 -10.54 12.68 16.25
CA VAL A 70 -10.43 11.87 15.04
C VAL A 70 -9.72 10.55 15.35
N ASP A 71 -8.58 10.62 16.03
CA ASP A 71 -7.81 9.43 16.39
C ASP A 71 -8.56 8.55 17.39
N ARG A 72 -9.23 9.17 18.37
CA ARG A 72 -10.00 8.43 19.38
C ARG A 72 -11.19 7.69 18.77
N VAL A 73 -11.94 8.34 17.88
CA VAL A 73 -13.08 7.72 17.18
C VAL A 73 -12.58 6.66 16.19
N ALA A 74 -11.53 6.95 15.41
CA ALA A 74 -10.96 5.99 14.47
C ALA A 74 -10.46 4.71 15.16
N GLN A 75 -9.78 4.83 16.30
CA GLN A 75 -9.35 3.69 17.11
C GLN A 75 -10.54 2.87 17.62
N ALA A 76 -11.61 3.52 18.09
CA ALA A 76 -12.83 2.83 18.53
C ALA A 76 -13.51 2.06 17.36
N LEU A 77 -13.57 2.66 16.17
CA LEU A 77 -14.10 2.02 14.97
C LEU A 77 -13.29 0.78 14.58
N VAL A 78 -11.96 0.89 14.53
CA VAL A 78 -11.07 -0.24 14.23
C VAL A 78 -11.20 -1.34 15.28
N ALA A 79 -11.22 -1.00 16.58
CA ALA A 79 -11.37 -1.96 17.66
C ALA A 79 -12.72 -2.70 17.63
N SER A 80 -13.79 -2.02 17.21
CA SER A 80 -15.12 -2.64 17.03
C SER A 80 -15.26 -3.47 15.76
N GLY A 81 -14.29 -3.41 14.84
CA GLY A 81 -14.38 -4.04 13.52
C GLY A 81 -15.46 -3.46 12.59
N THR A 82 -16.16 -2.40 13.00
CA THR A 82 -17.29 -1.82 12.28
C THR A 82 -17.01 -0.37 11.91
N VAL A 83 -16.43 -0.16 10.72
CA VAL A 83 -16.09 1.17 10.20
C VAL A 83 -17.26 1.71 9.37
N ARG A 84 -18.23 2.35 10.02
CA ARG A 84 -19.40 2.96 9.40
C ARG A 84 -19.68 4.34 9.99
N ILE A 85 -20.33 5.20 9.20
CA ILE A 85 -20.61 6.59 9.57
C ILE A 85 -21.56 6.69 10.78
N ASP A 86 -22.60 5.88 10.84
CA ASP A 86 -23.58 5.85 11.94
C ASP A 86 -22.93 5.39 13.26
N VAL A 87 -22.00 4.43 13.18
CA VAL A 87 -21.22 4.00 14.34
C VAL A 87 -20.25 5.10 14.77
N ALA A 88 -19.63 5.80 13.82
CA ALA A 88 -18.70 6.89 14.11
C ALA A 88 -19.40 8.07 14.80
N GLU A 89 -20.58 8.46 14.33
CA GLU A 89 -21.43 9.48 14.96
C GLU A 89 -21.80 9.08 16.40
N ALA A 90 -22.20 7.82 16.62
CA ALA A 90 -22.52 7.32 17.95
C ALA A 90 -21.31 7.29 18.90
N GLN A 91 -20.12 6.95 18.39
CA GLN A 91 -18.88 6.99 19.17
C GLN A 91 -18.47 8.42 19.49
N LEU A 92 -18.59 9.34 18.53
CA LEU A 92 -18.30 10.76 18.74
C LEU A 92 -19.25 11.39 19.75
N ALA A 93 -20.54 11.07 19.69
CA ALA A 93 -21.51 11.52 20.68
C ALA A 93 -21.19 11.00 22.09
N ARG A 94 -20.81 9.72 22.21
CA ARG A 94 -20.35 9.16 23.48
C ARG A 94 -19.09 9.82 24.00
N LEU A 95 -18.15 10.14 23.12
CA LEU A 95 -16.89 10.80 23.45
C LEU A 95 -17.10 12.22 24.00
N ARG A 96 -18.08 12.95 23.47
CA ARG A 96 -18.42 14.33 23.88
C ARG A 96 -19.36 14.40 25.09
N ALA A 97 -20.07 13.31 25.40
CA ALA A 97 -21.02 13.24 26.51
C ALA A 97 -20.39 12.83 27.86
N GLY A 98 -19.12 12.44 27.86
CA GLY A 98 -18.30 12.24 29.07
C GLY A 98 -17.33 13.39 29.27
#